data_AF-A0A6J2XQ40-F1
#
_entry.id   AF-A0A6J2XQ40-F1
#
_cell.length_a   1.000
_cell.length_b   1.000
_cell.length_c   1.000
_cell.angle_alpha   90.00
_cell.angle_beta   90.00
_cell.angle_gamma   90.00
#
_symmetry.space_group_name_H-M   'P 1'
#
loop_
_entity.id
_entity.type
_entity.pdbx_description
1 polymer ?
#
loop_
_entity_poly.entity_id
_entity_poly.type
_entity_poly.pdbx_seq_one_letter_code
_entity_poly.pdbx_strand_id
1 'polypeptide(L)'
;MSLNFKMSTLTTFLVICLVIVYCKSEKESTTRQSIADETIETTLNDKRYLQRQLKCALGESACDPVGRRIKSLAPLVLRGSCPQCSEKEVKQIKKVLSYVQINYPKEWNKMLQQYASG
;
A
#
# COMPACT_ATOMS: atom_id res chain seq x y z
N MET A 1 57.76 -5.71 6.17
CA MET A 1 56.79 -5.55 5.06
C MET A 1 55.31 -5.64 5.51
N SER A 2 54.98 -5.57 6.81
CA SER A 2 53.65 -5.98 7.32
C SER A 2 52.74 -4.83 7.79
N LEU A 3 53.21 -3.58 7.68
CA LEU A 3 52.51 -2.40 8.18
C LEU A 3 51.58 -1.77 7.13
N ASN A 4 51.96 -1.82 5.85
CA ASN A 4 51.18 -1.27 4.73
C ASN A 4 49.91 -2.09 4.44
N PHE A 5 49.94 -3.40 4.69
CA PHE A 5 48.78 -4.28 4.47
C PHE A 5 47.67 -4.02 5.50
N LYS A 6 48.03 -3.87 6.79
CA LYS A 6 47.08 -3.52 7.87
C LYS A 6 46.47 -2.12 7.67
N MET A 7 47.28 -1.16 7.21
CA MET A 7 46.81 0.21 6.94
C MET A 7 45.82 0.24 5.77
N SER A 8 46.09 -0.54 4.70
CA SER A 8 45.24 -0.64 3.51
C SER A 8 43.94 -1.42 3.77
N THR A 9 43.96 -2.44 4.63
CA THR A 9 42.74 -3.15 5.06
C THR A 9 41.87 -2.29 5.99
N LEU A 10 42.48 -1.42 6.81
CA LEU A 10 41.73 -0.54 7.70
C LEU A 10 41.05 0.59 6.92
N THR A 11 41.74 1.16 5.92
CA THR A 11 41.18 2.21 5.07
C THR A 11 40.07 1.69 4.16
N THR A 12 40.20 0.47 3.60
CA THR A 12 39.15 -0.15 2.78
C THR A 12 37.88 -0.46 3.57
N PHE A 13 37.98 -0.99 4.80
CA PHE A 13 36.83 -1.19 5.68
C PHE A 13 36.11 0.12 6.02
N LEU A 14 36.86 1.20 6.29
CA LEU A 14 36.31 2.51 6.64
C LEU A 14 35.56 3.16 5.47
N VAL A 15 36.07 2.99 4.24
CA VAL A 15 35.41 3.44 3.01
C VAL A 15 34.14 2.62 2.73
N ILE A 16 34.15 1.31 2.94
CA ILE A 16 32.97 0.44 2.77
C ILE A 16 31.88 0.80 3.80
N CYS A 17 32.26 1.05 5.06
CA CYS A 17 31.33 1.55 6.08
C CYS A 17 30.70 2.89 5.70
N LEU A 18 31.48 3.82 5.13
CA LEU A 18 30.96 5.09 4.64
C LEU A 18 29.98 4.88 3.47
N VAL A 19 30.29 4.02 2.50
CA VAL A 19 29.38 3.70 1.37
C VAL A 19 28.05 3.09 1.84
N ILE A 20 28.08 2.20 2.84
CA ILE A 20 26.86 1.61 3.43
C ILE A 20 26.00 2.67 4.13
N VAL A 21 26.62 3.68 4.77
CA VAL A 21 25.90 4.84 5.34
C VAL A 21 25.24 5.67 4.24
N TYR A 22 25.89 5.84 3.08
CA TYR A 22 25.32 6.57 1.94
C TYR A 22 24.22 5.81 1.17
N CYS A 23 24.22 4.47 1.16
CA CYS A 23 23.19 3.67 0.47
C CYS A 23 21.86 3.53 1.23
N LYS A 24 21.73 4.06 2.45
CA LYS A 24 20.43 4.12 3.16
C LYS A 24 19.60 5.32 2.70
N SER A 25 19.23 5.35 1.43
CA SER A 25 18.20 6.27 0.94
C SER A 25 17.22 5.58 0.00
N GLU A 26 16.39 4.75 0.58
CA GLU A 26 15.02 4.54 0.10
C GLU A 26 14.09 4.96 1.25
N LYS A 27 14.08 6.26 1.52
CA LYS A 27 12.98 6.84 2.27
C LYS A 27 11.78 6.80 1.32
N GLU A 28 10.96 5.76 1.46
CA GLU A 28 9.61 5.71 0.94
C GLU A 28 8.89 6.98 1.44
N SER A 29 8.93 8.02 0.60
CA SER A 29 8.42 9.34 0.93
C SER A 29 6.91 9.19 1.14
N THR A 30 6.49 9.24 2.39
CA THR A 30 5.07 9.32 2.79
C THR A 30 4.51 10.71 2.45
N THR A 31 4.76 11.19 1.23
CA THR A 31 3.94 12.25 0.62
C THR A 31 2.65 11.55 0.23
N ARG A 32 1.47 12.08 0.60
CA ARG A 32 0.20 11.65 -0.04
C ARG A 32 0.32 11.94 -1.53
N GLN A 33 0.86 10.99 -2.29
CA GLN A 33 0.86 11.09 -3.74
C GLN A 33 -0.59 10.96 -4.18
N SER A 34 -1.07 12.00 -4.86
CA SER A 34 -2.39 11.96 -5.47
C SER A 34 -2.36 10.92 -6.60
N ILE A 35 -3.19 9.90 -6.49
CA ILE A 35 -3.28 8.87 -7.53
C ILE A 35 -4.05 9.45 -8.72
N ALA A 36 -3.56 9.23 -9.94
CA ALA A 36 -4.25 9.63 -11.17
C ALA A 36 -5.47 8.73 -11.41
N ASP A 37 -6.52 9.28 -12.03
CA ASP A 37 -7.78 8.53 -12.23
C ASP A 37 -7.61 7.35 -13.20
N GLU A 38 -6.73 7.49 -14.20
CA GLU A 38 -6.34 6.40 -15.12
C GLU A 38 -5.70 5.22 -14.37
N THR A 39 -4.86 5.50 -13.36
CA THR A 39 -4.26 4.45 -12.52
C THR A 39 -5.33 3.69 -11.73
N ILE A 40 -6.38 4.38 -11.26
CA ILE A 40 -7.51 3.73 -10.61
C ILE A 40 -8.25 2.81 -11.60
N GLU A 41 -8.51 3.28 -12.81
CA GLU A 41 -9.24 2.52 -13.83
C GLU A 41 -8.48 1.26 -14.28
N THR A 42 -7.20 1.42 -14.60
CA THR A 42 -6.34 0.29 -14.97
C THR A 42 -6.25 -0.75 -13.86
N THR A 43 -6.15 -0.32 -12.60
CA THR A 43 -6.13 -1.21 -11.43
C THR A 43 -7.46 -1.93 -11.23
N LEU A 44 -8.59 -1.24 -11.43
CA LEU A 44 -9.93 -1.85 -11.32
C LEU A 44 -10.16 -2.93 -12.39
N ASN A 45 -9.56 -2.76 -13.58
CA ASN A 45 -9.63 -3.74 -14.65
C ASN A 45 -8.75 -4.97 -14.42
N ASP A 46 -7.74 -4.90 -13.54
CA ASP A 46 -6.98 -6.06 -13.10
C ASP A 46 -7.76 -6.88 -12.07
N LYS A 47 -8.55 -7.83 -12.57
CA LYS A 47 -9.38 -8.71 -11.75
C LYS A 47 -8.58 -9.53 -10.73
N ARG A 48 -7.39 -10.00 -11.12
CA ARG A 48 -6.54 -10.83 -10.23
C ARG A 48 -6.01 -9.99 -9.09
N TYR A 49 -5.54 -8.78 -9.39
CA TYR A 49 -5.09 -7.84 -8.38
C TYR A 49 -6.23 -7.47 -7.44
N LEU A 50 -7.37 -7.04 -7.97
CA LEU A 50 -8.50 -6.59 -7.16
C LEU A 50 -9.02 -7.71 -6.26
N GLN A 51 -9.13 -8.95 -6.77
CA GLN A 51 -9.54 -10.09 -5.96
C GLN A 51 -8.55 -10.38 -4.82
N ARG A 52 -7.24 -10.23 -5.04
CA ARG A 52 -6.23 -10.34 -3.97
C ARG A 52 -6.42 -9.26 -2.92
N GLN A 53 -6.69 -8.02 -3.32
CA GLN A 53 -6.92 -6.93 -2.38
C GLN A 53 -8.20 -7.13 -1.55
N LEU A 54 -9.28 -7.62 -2.18
CA LEU A 54 -10.53 -7.96 -1.49
C LEU A 54 -10.31 -9.09 -0.47
N LYS A 55 -9.60 -10.15 -0.85
CA LYS A 55 -9.24 -11.24 0.07
C LYS A 55 -8.38 -10.75 1.25
N CYS A 56 -7.40 -9.88 0.99
CA CYS A 56 -6.63 -9.24 2.05
C CYS A 56 -7.53 -8.44 3.01
N ALA A 57 -8.43 -7.62 2.46
CA ALA A 57 -9.39 -6.83 3.24
C ALA A 57 -10.27 -7.74 4.11
N LEU A 58 -10.69 -8.90 3.61
CA LEU A 58 -11.45 -9.90 4.37
C LEU A 58 -10.59 -10.74 5.34
N GLY A 59 -9.26 -10.63 5.27
CA GLY A 59 -8.35 -11.46 6.06
C GLY A 59 -8.18 -12.89 5.54
N GLU A 60 -8.59 -13.16 4.30
CA GLU A 60 -8.47 -14.46 3.63
C GLU A 60 -7.12 -14.65 2.93
N SER A 61 -6.31 -13.59 2.80
CA SER A 61 -4.97 -13.67 2.23
C SER A 61 -4.02 -12.65 2.85
N ALA A 62 -2.71 -12.84 2.62
CA ALA A 62 -1.70 -11.85 2.97
C ALA A 62 -1.96 -10.52 2.25
N CYS A 63 -1.61 -9.43 2.93
CA CYS A 63 -1.77 -8.07 2.43
C CYS A 63 -0.44 -7.49 1.98
N ASP A 64 -0.43 -6.83 0.84
CA ASP A 64 0.64 -5.91 0.43
C ASP A 64 0.41 -4.52 1.08
N PRO A 65 1.32 -3.54 0.92
CA PRO A 65 1.14 -2.21 1.52
C PRO A 65 -0.19 -1.53 1.14
N VAL A 66 -0.63 -1.70 -0.10
CA VAL A 66 -1.90 -1.13 -0.60
C VAL A 66 -3.08 -1.81 0.08
N GLY A 67 -3.12 -3.13 0.10
CA GLY A 67 -4.17 -3.91 0.77
C GLY A 67 -4.28 -3.60 2.26
N ARG A 68 -3.15 -3.41 2.96
CA ARG A 68 -3.15 -2.98 4.37
C ARG A 68 -3.81 -1.63 4.55
N ARG A 69 -3.51 -0.66 3.66
CA ARG A 69 -4.15 0.66 3.68
C ARG A 69 -5.64 0.55 3.43
N ILE A 70 -6.07 -0.19 2.40
CA ILE A 70 -7.49 -0.44 2.12
C ILE A 70 -8.19 -1.04 3.33
N LYS A 71 -7.61 -2.10 3.93
CA LYS A 71 -8.17 -2.78 5.10
C LYS A 71 -8.35 -1.83 6.29
N SER A 72 -7.39 -0.93 6.53
CA SER A 72 -7.50 0.07 7.61
C SER A 72 -8.60 1.10 7.39
N LEU A 73 -8.88 1.46 6.13
CA LEU A 73 -9.87 2.49 5.76
C LEU A 73 -11.27 1.93 5.53
N ALA A 74 -11.39 0.67 5.14
CA ALA A 74 -12.65 -0.02 4.90
C ALA A 74 -13.73 0.21 6.00
N PRO A 75 -13.44 0.05 7.31
CA PRO A 75 -14.44 0.29 8.35
C PRO A 75 -14.96 1.72 8.42
N LEU A 76 -14.15 2.72 8.07
CA LEU A 76 -14.57 4.11 8.07
C LEU A 76 -15.43 4.40 6.83
N VAL A 77 -14.90 4.02 5.66
CA VAL A 77 -15.51 4.27 4.36
C VAL A 77 -16.88 3.59 4.24
N LEU A 78 -17.00 2.34 4.69
CA LEU A 78 -18.27 1.58 4.63
C LEU A 78 -19.33 2.11 5.59
N ARG A 79 -18.93 2.79 6.67
CA ARG A 79 -19.85 3.52 7.57
C ARG A 79 -20.20 4.93 7.06
N GLY A 80 -19.66 5.33 5.91
CA GLY A 80 -19.94 6.63 5.31
C GLY A 80 -19.04 7.76 5.81
N SER A 81 -17.91 7.46 6.47
CA SER A 81 -16.96 8.47 6.95
C SER A 81 -15.56 8.27 6.37
N CYS A 82 -14.90 9.33 5.95
CA CYS A 82 -13.44 9.31 5.77
C CYS A 82 -12.86 10.68 6.14
N PRO A 83 -12.62 10.94 7.44
CA PRO A 83 -12.16 12.25 7.91
C PRO A 83 -10.76 12.60 7.38
N GLN A 84 -10.00 11.60 6.93
CA GLN A 84 -8.66 11.80 6.39
C GLN A 84 -8.62 11.87 4.85
N CYS A 85 -9.74 11.68 4.14
CA CYS A 85 -9.74 11.69 2.67
C CYS A 85 -9.91 13.12 2.11
N SER A 86 -9.17 13.44 1.05
CA SER A 86 -9.43 14.59 0.18
C SER A 86 -10.69 14.35 -0.68
N GLU A 87 -11.27 15.42 -1.24
CA GLU A 87 -12.43 15.30 -2.14
C GLU A 87 -12.16 14.39 -3.35
N LYS A 88 -10.93 14.43 -3.89
CA LYS A 88 -10.50 13.54 -4.98
C LYS A 88 -10.50 12.09 -4.52
N GLU A 89 -9.93 11.79 -3.35
CA GLU A 89 -9.92 10.45 -2.79
C GLU A 89 -11.34 9.96 -2.51
N VAL A 90 -12.25 10.81 -2.02
CA VAL A 90 -13.66 10.44 -1.81
C VAL A 90 -14.33 10.05 -3.13
N LYS A 91 -14.12 10.80 -4.22
CA LYS A 91 -14.65 10.46 -5.55
C LYS A 91 -14.09 9.13 -6.06
N GLN A 92 -12.79 8.91 -5.90
CA GLN A 92 -12.12 7.67 -6.30
C GLN A 92 -12.63 6.48 -5.49
N ILE A 93 -12.77 6.63 -4.17
CA ILE A 93 -13.32 5.60 -3.28
C ILE A 93 -14.74 5.23 -3.73
N LYS A 94 -15.62 6.22 -3.96
CA LYS A 94 -16.99 5.95 -4.44
C LYS A 94 -16.98 5.13 -5.73
N LYS A 95 -16.12 5.48 -6.69
CA LYS A 95 -15.95 4.73 -7.94
C LYS A 95 -15.53 3.27 -7.70
N VAL A 96 -14.54 3.06 -6.83
CA VAL A 96 -14.07 1.71 -6.46
C VAL A 96 -15.19 0.91 -5.79
N LEU A 97 -15.92 1.51 -4.84
CA LEU A 97 -17.04 0.84 -4.15
C LEU A 97 -18.13 0.44 -5.14
N SER A 98 -18.56 1.33 -6.04
CA SER A 98 -19.55 1.03 -7.06
C SER A 98 -19.08 -0.11 -7.98
N TYR A 99 -17.81 -0.11 -8.38
CA TYR A 99 -17.24 -1.19 -9.19
C TYR A 99 -17.26 -2.53 -8.46
N VAL A 100 -16.83 -2.56 -7.19
CA VAL A 100 -16.79 -3.78 -6.37
C VAL A 100 -18.21 -4.32 -6.11
N GLN A 101 -19.17 -3.44 -5.82
CA GLN A 101 -20.57 -3.83 -5.60
C GLN A 101 -21.17 -4.55 -6.83
N ILE A 102 -20.86 -4.08 -8.03
CA ILE A 102 -21.39 -4.64 -9.28
C ILE A 102 -20.64 -5.92 -9.68
N ASN A 103 -19.31 -5.92 -9.61
CA ASN A 103 -18.47 -6.98 -10.18
C ASN A 103 -18.09 -8.08 -9.18
N TYR A 104 -18.13 -7.79 -7.86
CA TYR A 104 -17.72 -8.71 -6.78
C TYR A 104 -18.76 -8.72 -5.65
N PRO A 105 -20.04 -9.03 -5.93
CA PRO A 105 -21.12 -8.93 -4.96
C PRO A 105 -20.94 -9.87 -3.75
N LYS A 106 -20.27 -11.01 -3.93
CA LYS A 106 -19.98 -11.95 -2.84
C LYS A 106 -19.01 -11.35 -1.82
N GLU A 107 -17.88 -10.84 -2.29
CA GLU A 107 -16.87 -10.18 -1.47
C GLU A 107 -17.42 -8.89 -0.85
N TRP A 108 -18.22 -8.14 -1.61
CA TRP A 108 -18.91 -6.95 -1.13
C TRP A 108 -19.80 -7.26 0.09
N ASN A 109 -20.65 -8.29 0.00
CA ASN A 109 -21.52 -8.69 1.10
C ASN A 109 -20.73 -9.12 2.34
N LYS A 110 -19.63 -9.87 2.16
CA LYS A 110 -18.74 -10.22 3.27
C LYS A 110 -18.13 -8.99 3.93
N MET A 111 -17.70 -8.00 3.14
CA MET A 111 -17.16 -6.75 3.67
C MET A 111 -18.21 -5.96 4.46
N LEU A 112 -19.46 -5.91 3.99
CA LEU A 112 -20.55 -5.27 4.73
C LEU A 112 -20.80 -5.98 6.07
N GLN A 113 -20.87 -7.30 6.08
CA GLN A 113 -21.03 -8.08 7.32
C GLN A 113 -19.87 -7.86 8.30
N GLN A 114 -18.65 -7.75 7.79
CA GLN A 114 -17.46 -7.58 8.63
C GLN A 114 -17.29 -6.15 9.15
N TYR A 115 -17.65 -5.13 8.36
CA TYR A 115 -17.26 -3.74 8.63
C TYR A 115 -18.41 -2.77 8.83
N ALA A 116 -19.60 -3.04 8.28
CA ALA A 116 -20.75 -2.15 8.38
C ALA A 116 -21.70 -2.48 9.55
N SER A 117 -21.58 -3.66 10.15
CA SER A 117 -22.46 -4.15 11.23
C SER A 117 -22.04 -3.73 12.64
N GLY A 118 -21.26 -2.66 12.80
CA GLY A 118 -20.84 -2.16 14.12
C GLY A 118 -20.95 -0.66 14.25
#